data_AF-A0A378QQL9-F1
#
_entry.id   AF-A0A378QQL9-F1
#
_cell.length_a   1.000
_cell.length_b   1.000
_cell.length_c   1.000
_cell.angle_alpha   90.00
_cell.angle_beta   90.00
_cell.angle_gamma   90.00
#
_symmetry.space_group_name_H-M   'P 1'
#
loop_
_entity.id
_entity.type
_entity.pdbx_description
1 polymer ?
#
loop_
_entity_poly.entity_id
_entity_poly.type
_entity_poly.pdbx_seq_one_letter_code
_entity_poly.pdbx_strand_id
1 'polypeptide(L)'
;MLNNRHSKINIIASVIEKSQIADPSLILPTAFEDIAFCFDRSLRNIYSRCNNSQRGIILFDNSSAEQKIQALSHSAKHIGKDNDKLRNFAEVPVFIDSKASRLIQLADIIAYWIYRYYNSQDNRGFNLIEPFVLNDGKQRIGLIEHITDQTRLTLQQNSSDLGYPFPQ
;
A
#
# COMPACT_ATOMS: atom_id res chain seq x y z
N MET A 1 3.90 -16.80 9.85
CA MET A 1 2.95 -15.68 10.07
C MET A 1 1.93 -15.54 8.93
N LEU A 2 2.32 -15.67 7.65
CA LEU A 2 1.38 -15.59 6.50
C LEU A 2 0.49 -16.84 6.29
N ASN A 3 0.77 -17.96 6.96
CA ASN A 3 0.10 -19.25 6.72
C ASN A 3 -1.02 -19.58 7.72
N ASN A 4 -1.58 -18.58 8.41
CA ASN A 4 -2.63 -18.81 9.40
C ASN A 4 -4.01 -18.70 8.74
N ARG A 5 -4.71 -19.83 8.58
CA ARG A 5 -5.96 -19.97 7.80
C ARG A 5 -7.14 -19.11 8.29
N HIS A 6 -7.02 -18.46 9.45
CA HIS A 6 -8.07 -17.65 10.07
C HIS A 6 -8.00 -16.14 9.79
N SER A 7 -6.91 -15.62 9.22
CA SER A 7 -6.82 -14.19 8.84
C SER A 7 -6.36 -14.08 7.39
N LYS A 8 -7.28 -13.68 6.50
CA LYS A 8 -6.91 -13.32 5.13
C LYS A 8 -6.17 -11.98 5.18
N ILE A 9 -4.83 -12.05 5.17
CA ILE A 9 -3.98 -10.87 5.06
C ILE A 9 -4.05 -10.39 3.60
N ASN A 10 -4.38 -9.13 3.42
CA ASN A 10 -4.32 -8.45 2.12
C ASN A 10 -3.28 -7.35 2.18
N ILE A 11 -2.49 -7.21 1.12
CA ILE A 11 -1.47 -6.19 0.97
C ILE A 11 -2.02 -5.05 0.10
N ILE A 12 -1.86 -3.83 0.60
CA ILE A 12 -2.10 -2.58 -0.12
C ILE A 12 -0.79 -1.80 -0.13
N ALA A 13 -0.34 -1.34 -1.30
CA ALA A 13 0.90 -0.61 -1.48
C ALA A 13 0.78 0.43 -2.61
N SER A 14 1.44 1.56 -2.42
CA SER A 14 1.67 2.57 -3.47
C SER A 14 3.17 2.67 -3.72
N VAL A 15 3.57 2.57 -4.98
CA VAL A 15 4.95 2.65 -5.44
C VAL A 15 5.08 3.88 -6.33
N ILE A 16 5.97 4.78 -5.92
CA ILE A 16 6.15 6.06 -6.59
C ILE A 16 7.62 6.20 -6.97
N GLU A 17 7.89 6.22 -8.28
CA GLU A 17 9.18 6.63 -8.81
C GLU A 17 9.28 8.16 -8.70
N LYS A 18 10.32 8.68 -8.03
CA LYS A 18 10.42 10.12 -7.75
C LYS A 18 10.38 10.99 -9.02
N SER A 19 10.84 10.44 -10.14
CA SER A 19 10.79 11.10 -11.46
C SER A 19 9.37 11.38 -11.96
N GLN A 20 8.37 10.66 -11.45
CA GLN A 20 6.95 10.79 -11.84
C GLN A 20 6.23 11.91 -11.10
N ILE A 21 6.84 12.49 -10.06
CA ILE A 21 6.25 13.57 -9.27
C ILE A 21 7.21 14.77 -9.30
N ALA A 22 6.75 15.86 -9.92
CA ALA A 22 7.56 17.08 -10.08
C ALA A 22 7.87 17.76 -8.74
N ASP A 23 6.93 17.77 -7.80
CA ASP A 23 7.12 18.32 -6.45
C ASP A 23 7.24 17.18 -5.41
N PRO A 24 8.43 16.94 -4.83
CA PRO A 24 8.64 15.92 -3.80
C PRO A 24 7.71 16.05 -2.58
N SER A 25 7.17 17.25 -2.31
CA SER A 25 6.21 17.46 -1.22
C SER A 25 4.90 16.68 -1.41
N LEU A 26 4.55 16.36 -2.66
CA LEU A 26 3.34 15.63 -3.04
C LEU A 26 3.45 14.11 -2.94
N ILE A 27 4.67 13.56 -2.84
CA ILE A 27 4.88 12.10 -2.79
C ILE A 27 4.11 11.45 -1.63
N LEU A 28 4.21 12.03 -0.43
CA LEU A 28 3.52 11.49 0.75
C LEU A 28 1.98 11.63 0.63
N PRO A 29 1.42 12.80 0.28
CA PRO A 29 -0.01 12.94 -0.05
C PRO A 29 -0.51 11.91 -1.06
N THR A 30 0.17 11.75 -2.19
CA THR A 30 -0.21 10.79 -3.24
C THR A 30 -0.21 9.35 -2.71
N ALA A 31 0.85 8.94 -1.99
CA ALA A 31 0.92 7.60 -1.42
C ALA A 31 -0.21 7.34 -0.40
N PHE A 32 -0.53 8.34 0.43
CA PHE A 32 -1.62 8.27 1.38
C PHE A 32 -2.98 8.11 0.68
N GLU A 33 -3.25 8.95 -0.34
CA GLU A 33 -4.50 8.89 -1.12
C GLU A 33 -4.69 7.55 -1.82
N ASP A 34 -3.63 7.01 -2.43
CA ASP A 34 -3.66 5.71 -3.07
C ASP A 34 -4.04 4.59 -2.10
N ILE A 35 -3.35 4.53 -0.94
CA ILE A 35 -3.62 3.53 0.10
C ILE A 35 -5.05 3.71 0.64
N ALA A 36 -5.46 4.95 0.91
CA ALA A 36 -6.79 5.28 1.41
C ALA A 36 -7.90 4.86 0.43
N PHE A 37 -7.70 5.10 -0.87
CA PHE A 37 -8.63 4.72 -1.93
C PHE A 37 -8.77 3.21 -2.04
N CYS A 38 -7.65 2.47 -2.07
CA CYS A 38 -7.66 1.01 -2.08
C CYS A 38 -8.36 0.43 -0.85
N PHE A 39 -8.09 1.00 0.32
CA PHE A 39 -8.70 0.59 1.57
C PHE A 39 -10.22 0.80 1.57
N ASP A 40 -10.68 2.00 1.19
CA ASP A 40 -12.11 2.31 1.07
C ASP A 40 -12.82 1.39 0.05
N ARG A 41 -12.19 1.14 -1.11
CA ARG A 41 -12.69 0.19 -2.10
C ARG A 41 -12.79 -1.22 -1.52
N SER A 42 -11.82 -1.65 -0.70
CA SER A 42 -11.86 -2.97 -0.05
C SER A 42 -13.06 -3.11 0.89
N LEU A 43 -13.38 -2.07 1.67
CA LEU A 43 -14.54 -2.05 2.57
C LEU A 43 -15.85 -2.06 1.79
N ARG A 44 -15.96 -1.28 0.70
CA ARG A 44 -17.13 -1.32 -0.20
C ARG A 44 -17.35 -2.73 -0.77
N ASN A 45 -16.28 -3.43 -1.14
CA ASN A 45 -16.36 -4.79 -1.66
C ASN A 45 -16.82 -5.79 -0.59
N ILE A 46 -16.36 -5.64 0.66
CA ILE A 46 -16.85 -6.44 1.80
C ILE A 46 -18.33 -6.18 2.04
N TYR A 47 -18.76 -4.91 2.04
CA TYR A 47 -20.16 -4.53 2.21
C TYR A 47 -21.03 -5.15 1.12
N SER A 48 -20.65 -4.99 -0.16
CA SER A 48 -21.40 -5.51 -1.30
C SER A 48 -21.57 -7.04 -1.28
N ARG A 49 -20.53 -7.78 -0.86
CA ARG A 49 -20.56 -9.26 -0.85
C ARG A 49 -21.21 -9.87 0.38
N CYS A 50 -21.02 -9.24 1.54
CA CYS A 50 -21.40 -9.80 2.83
C CYS A 50 -22.52 -9.03 3.54
N ASN A 51 -23.03 -7.96 2.94
CA ASN A 51 -23.98 -7.02 3.53
C ASN A 51 -23.52 -6.50 4.91
N ASN A 52 -22.22 -6.23 5.04
CA ASN A 52 -21.57 -5.93 6.31
C ASN A 52 -21.01 -4.49 6.31
N SER A 53 -21.65 -3.59 7.06
CA SER A 53 -21.35 -2.15 7.14
C SER A 53 -20.21 -1.79 8.09
N GLN A 54 -19.30 -2.74 8.35
CA GLN A 54 -18.11 -2.52 9.15
C GLN A 54 -17.28 -1.34 8.64
N ARG A 55 -16.83 -0.51 9.58
CA ARG A 55 -15.87 0.56 9.30
C ARG A 55 -14.45 0.05 9.59
N GLY A 56 -13.50 0.49 8.76
CA GLY A 56 -12.10 0.12 8.90
C GLY A 56 -11.28 1.18 9.64
N ILE A 57 -10.26 0.72 10.35
CA ILE A 57 -9.28 1.57 11.04
C ILE A 57 -7.94 1.46 10.30
N ILE A 58 -7.30 2.60 10.04
CA ILE A 58 -5.92 2.65 9.53
C ILE A 58 -4.99 2.97 10.70
N LEU A 59 -3.94 2.15 10.82
CA LEU A 59 -2.87 2.30 11.79
C LEU A 59 -1.60 2.73 11.05
N PHE A 60 -0.97 3.80 11.50
CA PHE A 60 0.31 4.27 10.98
C PHE A 60 1.42 4.05 12.00
N ASP A 61 2.63 3.77 11.51
CA ASP A 61 3.81 3.83 12.35
C ASP A 61 4.11 5.27 12.77
N ASN A 62 4.56 5.43 14.01
CA ASN A 62 5.00 6.71 14.54
C ASN A 62 6.27 7.15 13.79
N SER A 63 6.14 8.17 12.94
CA SER A 63 7.19 8.66 12.07
C SER A 63 7.15 10.18 11.95
N SER A 64 8.23 10.77 11.43
CA SER A 64 8.31 12.22 11.15
C SER A 64 7.23 12.74 10.19
N ALA A 65 6.48 11.85 9.53
CA ALA A 65 5.35 12.16 8.67
C ALA A 65 4.01 12.30 9.42
N GLU A 66 3.95 12.02 10.72
CA GLU A 66 2.70 11.99 11.51
C GLU A 66 1.86 13.27 11.34
N GLN A 67 2.44 14.45 11.55
CA GLN A 67 1.73 15.72 11.42
C GLN A 67 1.16 15.93 10.01
N LYS A 68 1.90 15.51 8.98
CA LYS A 68 1.46 15.60 7.57
C LYS A 68 0.32 14.62 7.29
N ILE A 69 0.42 13.38 7.78
CA ILE A 69 -0.63 12.37 7.62
C ILE A 69 -1.90 12.77 8.38
N GLN A 70 -1.77 13.34 9.58
CA GLN A 70 -2.90 13.90 10.33
C GLN A 70 -3.58 15.01 9.54
N ALA A 71 -2.80 15.98 9.03
CA ALA A 71 -3.34 17.07 8.21
C ALA A 71 -4.04 16.54 6.94
N LEU A 72 -3.43 15.57 6.25
CA LEU A 72 -4.01 14.90 5.08
C LEU A 72 -5.29 14.14 5.42
N SER A 73 -5.35 13.50 6.58
CA SER A 73 -6.54 12.76 7.01
C SER A 73 -7.70 13.70 7.33
N HIS A 74 -7.40 14.87 7.89
CA HIS A 74 -8.37 15.92 8.12
C HIS A 74 -8.88 16.52 6.79
N SER A 75 -8.01 16.76 5.80
CA SER A 75 -8.42 17.29 4.50
C SER A 75 -9.11 16.25 3.61
N ALA A 76 -8.70 14.99 3.66
CA ALA A 76 -9.26 13.88 2.86
C ALA A 76 -10.69 13.51 3.30
N LYS A 77 -11.09 13.80 4.55
CA LYS A 77 -12.52 13.77 4.95
C LYS A 77 -13.38 14.73 4.12
N HIS A 78 -12.77 15.76 3.54
CA HIS A 78 -13.45 16.80 2.76
C HIS A 78 -13.21 16.70 1.25
N ILE A 79 -12.13 16.07 0.80
CA ILE A 79 -11.72 16.01 -0.61
C ILE A 79 -11.37 14.57 -0.96
N GLY A 80 -12.24 13.92 -1.73
CA GLY A 80 -11.92 12.67 -2.41
C GLY A 80 -11.43 12.93 -3.84
N LYS A 81 -10.71 11.98 -4.42
CA LYS A 81 -10.30 11.99 -5.83
C LYS A 81 -11.56 12.01 -6.72
N ASP A 82 -11.62 12.89 -7.72
CA ASP A 82 -12.70 12.97 -8.71
C ASP A 82 -14.14 12.97 -8.15
N ASN A 83 -14.44 13.84 -7.18
CA ASN A 83 -15.77 13.96 -6.54
C ASN A 83 -16.25 12.72 -5.74
N ASP A 84 -15.48 11.64 -5.62
CA ASP A 84 -15.86 10.48 -4.80
C ASP A 84 -15.32 10.63 -3.38
N LYS A 85 -16.15 11.13 -2.47
CA LYS A 85 -15.81 11.29 -1.05
C LYS A 85 -15.37 9.94 -0.47
N LEU A 86 -14.26 9.89 0.27
CA LEU A 86 -13.89 8.73 1.09
C LEU A 86 -14.98 8.53 2.15
N ARG A 87 -15.80 7.47 2.04
CA ARG A 87 -17.03 7.30 2.82
C ARG A 87 -16.89 6.29 3.96
N ASN A 88 -15.89 5.42 3.93
CA ASN A 88 -15.85 4.23 4.81
C ASN A 88 -14.77 4.25 5.89
N PHE A 89 -14.11 5.39 6.12
CA PHE A 89 -13.19 5.54 7.24
C PHE A 89 -13.93 5.55 8.58
N ALA A 90 -13.52 4.69 9.52
CA ALA A 90 -14.11 4.65 10.85
C ALA A 90 -13.85 5.94 11.64
N GLU A 91 -12.59 6.39 11.64
CA GLU A 91 -12.03 7.46 12.48
C GLU A 91 -10.80 8.12 11.82
N VAL A 92 -10.23 9.16 12.46
CA VAL A 92 -8.90 9.70 12.08
C VAL A 92 -7.85 8.57 12.25
N PRO A 93 -6.85 8.44 11.36
CA PRO A 93 -5.86 7.38 11.51
C PRO A 93 -5.14 7.42 12.86
N VAL A 94 -4.90 6.24 13.41
CA VAL A 94 -4.28 6.07 14.72
C VAL A 94 -2.79 5.79 14.53
N PHE A 95 -1.94 6.47 15.30
CA PHE A 95 -0.49 6.29 15.26
C PHE A 95 -0.06 5.38 16.41
N ILE A 96 0.77 4.38 16.11
CA ILE A 96 1.27 3.39 17.07
C ILE A 96 2.79 3.30 16.94
N ASP A 97 3.49 3.10 18.06
CA ASP A 97 4.92 2.79 18.07
C ASP A 97 5.19 1.46 17.32
N SER A 98 6.10 1.46 16.34
CA SER A 98 6.54 0.31 15.55
C SER A 98 6.97 -0.90 16.39
N LYS A 99 7.46 -0.68 17.63
CA LYS A 99 7.82 -1.76 18.55
C LYS A 99 6.61 -2.45 19.19
N ALA A 100 5.44 -1.80 19.18
CA ALA A 100 4.25 -2.27 19.86
C ALA A 100 3.38 -3.21 19.01
N SER A 101 3.59 -3.31 17.69
CA SER A 101 2.74 -4.13 16.81
C SER A 101 3.52 -4.97 15.80
N ARG A 102 3.28 -6.28 15.84
CA ARG A 102 3.82 -7.25 14.85
C ARG A 102 3.30 -7.00 13.43
N LEU A 103 2.17 -6.30 13.28
CA LEU A 103 1.60 -5.92 11.98
C LEU A 103 2.38 -4.77 11.33
N ILE A 104 2.86 -3.82 12.12
CA ILE A 104 3.70 -2.71 11.61
C ILE A 104 5.03 -3.28 11.11
N GLN A 105 5.67 -4.15 11.90
CA GLN A 105 6.88 -4.85 11.48
C GLN A 105 6.70 -5.66 10.19
N LEU A 106 5.53 -6.29 10.01
CA LEU A 106 5.20 -6.99 8.77
C LEU A 106 5.06 -6.01 7.59
N ALA A 107 4.42 -4.86 7.80
CA ALA A 107 4.30 -3.81 6.79
C ALA A 107 5.67 -3.28 6.35
N ASP A 108 6.60 -3.06 7.29
CA ASP A 108 7.97 -2.62 6.98
C ASP A 108 8.73 -3.64 6.10
N ILE A 109 8.62 -4.93 6.44
CA ILE A 109 9.25 -6.01 5.65
C ILE A 109 8.63 -6.08 4.24
N ILE A 110 7.32 -5.93 4.12
CA ILE A 110 6.62 -5.89 2.83
C ILE A 110 7.11 -4.69 2.00
N ALA A 111 7.15 -3.49 2.59
CA ALA A 111 7.62 -2.29 1.93
C ALA A 111 9.06 -2.43 1.44
N TYR A 112 9.94 -3.06 2.23
CA TYR A 112 11.31 -3.36 1.84
C TYR A 112 11.38 -4.27 0.61
N TRP A 113 10.64 -5.37 0.59
CA TRP A 113 10.66 -6.29 -0.56
C TRP A 113 10.08 -5.67 -1.82
N ILE A 114 9.03 -4.87 -1.69
CA ILE A 114 8.49 -4.07 -2.79
C ILE A 114 9.57 -3.12 -3.31
N TYR A 115 10.21 -2.33 -2.43
CA TYR A 115 11.26 -1.42 -2.82
C TYR A 115 12.39 -2.13 -3.60
N ARG A 116 12.86 -3.29 -3.10
CA ARG A 116 13.91 -4.06 -3.77
C ARG A 116 13.53 -4.59 -5.15
N TYR A 117 12.28 -4.99 -5.32
CA TYR A 117 11.76 -5.38 -6.62
C TYR A 117 11.85 -4.24 -7.64
N TYR A 118 11.34 -3.05 -7.30
CA TYR A 118 11.39 -1.92 -8.24
C TYR A 118 12.78 -1.34 -8.43
N ASN A 119 13.59 -1.24 -7.36
CA ASN A 119 14.87 -0.56 -7.39
C ASN A 119 16.03 -1.45 -7.88
N SER A 120 15.98 -2.74 -7.55
CA SER A 120 17.09 -3.67 -7.79
C SER A 120 16.68 -4.91 -8.57
N GLN A 121 15.43 -4.99 -9.04
CA GLN A 121 14.89 -6.10 -9.84
C GLN A 121 15.01 -7.45 -9.12
N ASP A 122 15.02 -7.43 -7.78
CA ASP A 122 15.03 -8.65 -6.98
C ASP A 122 13.61 -9.13 -6.72
N ASN A 123 13.21 -10.17 -7.46
CA ASN A 123 11.87 -10.74 -7.39
C ASN A 123 11.70 -11.72 -6.21
N ARG A 124 12.79 -12.00 -5.47
CA ARG A 124 12.91 -12.76 -4.21
C ARG A 124 11.66 -12.72 -3.35
N GLY A 125 11.56 -11.62 -2.62
CA GLY A 125 10.47 -11.40 -1.69
C GLY A 125 9.19 -10.96 -2.38
N PHE A 126 9.26 -10.28 -3.52
CA PHE A 126 8.07 -9.82 -4.23
C PHE A 126 7.19 -11.00 -4.65
N ASN A 127 7.76 -12.05 -5.22
CA ASN A 127 7.02 -13.27 -5.60
C ASN A 127 6.35 -13.96 -4.40
N LEU A 128 6.90 -13.82 -3.19
CA LEU A 128 6.32 -14.37 -1.97
C LEU A 128 5.13 -13.56 -1.46
N ILE A 129 5.13 -12.24 -1.67
CA ILE A 129 4.09 -11.33 -1.17
C ILE A 129 3.01 -11.02 -2.23
N GLU A 130 3.34 -11.12 -3.52
CA GLU A 130 2.44 -10.79 -4.63
C GLU A 130 1.07 -11.51 -4.53
N PRO A 131 1.00 -12.82 -4.19
CA PRO A 131 -0.29 -13.51 -4.05
C PRO A 131 -1.22 -12.93 -2.98
N PHE A 132 -0.67 -12.17 -2.03
CA PHE A 132 -1.42 -11.53 -0.95
C PHE A 132 -1.81 -10.08 -1.29
N VAL A 133 -1.39 -9.53 -2.43
CA VAL A 133 -1.85 -8.22 -2.89
C VAL A 133 -3.36 -8.25 -3.09
N LEU A 134 -4.05 -7.22 -2.60
CA LEU A 134 -5.50 -7.14 -2.66
C LEU A 134 -5.99 -7.25 -4.11
N ASN A 135 -6.88 -8.23 -4.34
CA ASN A 135 -7.52 -8.46 -5.62
C ASN A 135 -9.04 -8.22 -5.52
N ASP A 136 -9.60 -7.66 -6.57
CA ASP A 136 -11.04 -7.56 -6.79
C ASP A 136 -11.44 -8.45 -7.97
N GLY A 137 -11.84 -9.69 -7.65
CA GLY A 137 -12.02 -10.71 -8.67
C GLY A 137 -10.69 -11.08 -9.31
N LYS A 138 -10.56 -10.84 -10.62
CA LYS A 138 -9.32 -11.07 -11.39
C LYS A 138 -8.41 -9.84 -11.48
N GLN A 139 -8.88 -8.68 -11.01
CA GLN A 139 -8.13 -7.44 -11.10
C GLN A 139 -7.30 -7.22 -9.83
N ARG A 140 -5.98 -7.00 -9.99
CA ARG A 140 -5.12 -6.53 -8.91
C ARG A 140 -5.42 -5.07 -8.62
N ILE A 141 -5.83 -4.76 -7.39
CA ILE A 141 -6.20 -3.40 -6.97
C ILE A 141 -5.38 -2.90 -5.77
N GLY A 142 -4.64 -3.78 -5.09
CA GLY A 142 -3.84 -3.45 -3.92
C GLY A 142 -2.44 -2.93 -4.23
N LEU A 143 -2.05 -2.79 -5.49
CA LEU A 143 -0.74 -2.26 -5.87
C LEU A 143 -0.96 -1.15 -6.89
N ILE A 144 -0.69 0.09 -6.48
CA ILE A 144 -0.75 1.27 -7.35
C ILE A 144 0.67 1.68 -7.71
N GLU A 145 0.94 1.84 -9.00
CA GLU A 145 2.29 2.04 -9.53
C GLU A 145 2.37 3.36 -10.33
N HIS A 146 3.03 4.36 -9.75
CA HIS A 146 3.41 5.61 -10.41
C HIS A 146 4.88 5.50 -10.85
N ILE A 147 5.12 4.68 -11.86
CA ILE A 147 6.46 4.41 -12.41
C ILE A 147 6.51 4.75 -13.90
N THR A 148 7.73 5.00 -14.41
CA THR A 148 7.95 5.20 -15.85
C THR A 148 7.66 3.93 -16.65
N ASP A 149 7.36 4.09 -17.93
CA ASP A 149 7.22 2.95 -18.85
C ASP A 149 8.54 2.18 -19.00
N GLN A 150 9.68 2.87 -18.90
CA GLN A 150 10.99 2.23 -18.92
C GLN A 150 11.16 1.28 -17.72
N THR A 151 10.78 1.72 -16.51
CA THR A 151 10.79 0.85 -15.32
C THR A 151 9.87 -0.35 -15.51
N ARG A 152 8.65 -0.16 -16.06
CA ARG A 152 7.72 -1.27 -16.35
C ARG A 152 8.33 -2.31 -17.29
N LEU A 153 8.91 -1.85 -18.40
CA LEU A 153 9.54 -2.73 -19.40
C LEU A 153 10.69 -3.52 -18.80
N THR A 154 11.52 -2.86 -17.98
CA THR A 154 12.68 -3.50 -17.36
C THR A 154 12.25 -4.60 -16.37
N LEU A 155 11.21 -4.36 -15.57
CA LEU A 155 10.67 -5.37 -14.66
C LEU A 155 10.06 -6.57 -15.40
N GLN A 156 9.40 -6.34 -16.54
CA GLN A 156 8.87 -7.43 -17.37
C GLN A 156 9.98 -8.30 -17.95
N GLN A 157 11.05 -7.68 -18.43
CA GLN A 157 12.22 -8.38 -18.98
C GLN A 157 12.93 -9.23 -17.92
N ASN A 158 13.03 -8.72 -16.69
CA ASN A 158 13.73 -9.38 -15.58
C ASN A 158 12.80 -10.18 -14.66
N SER A 159 11.60 -10.54 -15.12
CA SER A 159 10.59 -11.27 -14.35
C SER A 159 11.05 -12.66 -13.84
N SER A 160 12.08 -13.24 -14.44
CA SER A 160 12.66 -14.54 -14.05
C SER A 160 13.93 -14.43 -13.19
N ASP A 161 14.41 -13.22 -12.91
CA ASP A 161 15.61 -13.01 -12.10
C ASP A 161 15.32 -13.17 -10.59
N LEU A 162 16.08 -14.05 -9.94
CA LEU A 162 16.01 -14.33 -8.50
C LEU A 162 17.09 -13.56 -7.71
N GLY A 163 17.72 -12.54 -8.30
CA GLY A 163 18.49 -11.52 -7.59
C GLY A 163 19.68 -12.07 -6.78
N TYR A 164 20.52 -12.90 -7.40
CA TYR A 164 21.74 -13.43 -6.78
C TYR A 164 22.99 -12.68 -7.24
N PRO A 165 23.97 -12.36 -6.36
CA PRO A 165 23.98 -12.53 -4.91
C PRO A 165 23.40 -11.32 -4.16
N PHE A 166 23.20 -11.46 -2.83
CA PHE A 166 22.90 -10.30 -1.97
C PHE A 166 23.98 -9.23 -2.13
N PRO A 167 23.64 -7.94 -2.25
CA PRO A 167 24.61 -6.87 -2.09
C PRO A 167 25.30 -7.04 -0.73
N GLN A 168 26.64 -7.05 -0.73
CA GLN A 168 27.45 -7.06 0.49
C GLN A 168 27.31 -5.74 1.25
#